data_AF-A0A7L8ACR1-F1
#
_entry.id   AF-A0A7L8ACR1-F1
#
_cell.length_a   1.000
_cell.length_b   1.000
_cell.length_c   1.000
_cell.angle_alpha   90.00
_cell.angle_beta   90.00
_cell.angle_gamma   90.00
#
_symmetry.space_group_name_H-M   'P 1'
#
loop_
_entity.id
_entity.type
_entity.pdbx_description
1 polymer ?
#
loop_
_entity_poly.entity_id
_entity_poly.type
_entity_poly.pdbx_seq_one_letter_code
_entity_poly.pdbx_strand_id
1 'polypeptide(L)'
;MKTLYTVAFVLFITASLSFTSKTTVKENTLTATFKGLNNDDYFKFEDDDKKVILFYDVNEEIEISLYDDDLIGKKFSITYVEKEIEVFDEDGEETGEKKKVNSITALSYAK
;
A
#
# COMPACT_ATOMS: atom_id res chain seq x y z
N MET A 1 49.74 -49.48 -24.51
CA MET A 1 48.69 -48.62 -25.10
C MET A 1 48.10 -47.80 -23.96
N LYS A 2 48.22 -46.47 -23.97
CA LYS A 2 47.67 -45.59 -22.93
C LYS A 2 46.39 -44.94 -23.48
N THR A 3 45.24 -45.36 -22.98
CA THR A 3 43.94 -44.78 -23.30
C THR A 3 43.72 -43.55 -22.42
N LEU A 4 43.69 -42.37 -23.01
CA LEU A 4 43.32 -41.14 -22.30
C LEU A 4 41.80 -41.05 -22.24
N TYR A 5 41.29 -40.92 -21.01
CA TYR A 5 39.91 -40.62 -20.71
C TYR A 5 39.60 -39.18 -21.12
N THR A 6 38.74 -38.99 -22.11
CA THR A 6 38.19 -37.66 -22.45
C THR A 6 36.75 -37.61 -21.96
N VAL A 7 36.56 -37.17 -20.72
CA VAL A 7 35.25 -36.82 -20.18
C VAL A 7 34.94 -35.41 -20.66
N ALA A 8 34.08 -35.29 -21.68
CA ALA A 8 33.62 -34.00 -22.18
C ALA A 8 32.61 -33.40 -21.19
N PHE A 9 33.07 -32.40 -20.43
CA PHE A 9 32.24 -31.62 -19.52
C PHE A 9 31.46 -30.58 -20.35
N VAL A 10 30.22 -30.90 -20.72
CA VAL A 10 29.31 -29.95 -21.38
C VAL A 10 28.84 -28.95 -20.33
N LEU A 11 29.37 -27.73 -20.41
CA LEU A 11 29.07 -26.62 -19.51
C LEU A 11 27.67 -26.08 -19.85
N PHE A 12 26.64 -26.63 -19.21
CA PHE A 12 25.27 -26.10 -19.26
C PHE A 12 25.23 -24.79 -18.46
N ILE A 13 25.41 -23.64 -19.13
CA ILE A 13 25.16 -22.34 -18.51
C ILE A 13 23.64 -22.12 -18.54
N THR A 14 22.94 -22.57 -17.51
CA THR A 14 21.55 -22.15 -17.27
C THR A 14 21.59 -20.74 -16.69
N ALA A 15 21.60 -19.74 -17.56
CA ALA A 15 21.35 -18.36 -17.15
C ALA A 15 19.89 -18.25 -16.68
N SER A 16 19.67 -18.47 -15.39
CA SER A 16 18.40 -18.22 -14.73
C SER A 16 18.17 -16.71 -14.69
N LEU A 17 17.55 -16.18 -15.75
CA LEU A 17 17.00 -14.82 -15.80
C LEU A 17 15.91 -14.72 -14.72
N SER A 18 16.32 -14.35 -13.51
CA SER A 18 15.38 -14.02 -12.44
C SER A 18 14.79 -12.66 -12.77
N PHE A 19 13.66 -12.66 -13.47
CA PHE A 19 12.83 -11.46 -13.62
C PHE A 19 12.29 -11.11 -12.24
N THR A 20 13.00 -10.26 -11.50
CA THR A 20 12.42 -9.54 -10.38
C THR A 20 11.34 -8.64 -10.96
N SER A 21 10.09 -9.07 -10.85
CA SER A 21 8.95 -8.20 -11.10
C SER A 21 8.98 -7.11 -10.03
N LYS A 22 9.56 -5.95 -10.36
CA LYS A 22 9.37 -4.74 -9.56
C LYS A 22 7.91 -4.35 -9.69
N THR A 23 7.09 -4.76 -8.73
CA THR A 23 5.74 -4.21 -8.59
C THR A 23 5.88 -2.74 -8.23
N THR A 24 5.77 -1.85 -9.22
CA THR A 24 5.70 -0.42 -8.98
C THR A 24 4.36 -0.14 -8.33
N VAL A 25 4.34 -0.05 -7.00
CA VAL A 25 3.17 0.44 -6.27
C VAL A 25 2.99 1.91 -6.65
N LYS A 26 1.84 2.25 -7.23
CA LYS A 26 1.55 3.62 -7.62
C LYS A 26 1.19 4.41 -6.36
N GLU A 27 2.12 5.24 -5.92
CA GLU A 27 1.87 6.20 -4.85
C GLU A 27 1.13 7.41 -5.42
N ASN A 28 0.08 7.85 -4.71
CA ASN A 28 -0.65 9.06 -5.00
C ASN A 28 -0.39 10.07 -3.87
N THR A 29 -0.34 11.35 -4.22
CA THR A 29 -0.21 12.44 -3.25
C THR A 29 -1.36 13.41 -3.41
N LEU A 30 -1.90 13.88 -2.28
CA LEU A 30 -2.92 14.92 -2.27
C LEU A 30 -2.79 15.78 -1.03
N THR A 31 -3.44 16.95 -1.05
CA THR A 31 -3.57 17.80 0.12
C THR A 31 -5.04 17.90 0.49
N ALA A 32 -5.38 17.54 1.72
CA ALA A 32 -6.77 17.53 2.19
C ALA A 32 -6.88 17.85 3.67
N THR A 33 -8.07 18.29 4.08
CA THR A 33 -8.41 18.60 5.46
C THR A 33 -8.96 17.36 6.15
N PHE A 34 -8.39 17.01 7.30
CA PHE A 34 -8.89 15.91 8.12
C PHE A 34 -10.25 16.27 8.73
N LYS A 35 -11.21 15.35 8.63
CA LYS A 35 -12.60 15.55 9.11
C LYS A 35 -12.97 14.60 10.25
N GLY A 36 -12.03 13.77 10.73
CA GLY A 36 -12.28 12.74 11.72
C GLY A 36 -12.49 11.36 11.09
N LEU A 37 -12.98 10.43 11.91
CA LEU A 37 -13.36 9.07 11.50
C LEU A 37 -14.80 9.05 10.95
N ASN A 38 -15.11 8.12 10.05
CA ASN A 38 -16.49 7.81 9.67
C ASN A 38 -17.09 6.72 10.59
N ASN A 39 -18.31 6.27 10.30
CA ASN A 39 -18.99 5.21 11.07
C ASN A 39 -18.32 3.82 10.95
N ASP A 40 -17.42 3.64 9.99
CA ASP A 40 -16.69 2.40 9.72
C ASP A 40 -15.21 2.51 10.16
N ASP A 41 -14.89 3.49 11.02
CA ASP A 41 -13.55 3.82 11.51
C ASP A 41 -12.51 4.17 10.43
N TYR A 42 -12.96 4.61 9.25
CA TYR A 42 -12.08 5.10 8.19
C TYR A 42 -11.74 6.58 8.40
N PHE A 43 -10.48 6.94 8.17
CA PHE A 43 -10.03 8.31 8.26
C PHE A 43 -10.58 9.12 7.08
N LYS A 44 -11.41 10.11 7.39
CA LYS A 44 -12.09 10.95 6.42
C LYS A 44 -11.29 12.23 6.16
N PHE A 45 -11.01 12.48 4.90
CA PHE A 45 -10.39 13.72 4.43
C PHE A 45 -11.23 14.37 3.34
N GLU A 46 -11.18 15.69 3.28
CA GLU A 46 -11.88 16.49 2.27
C GLU A 46 -10.86 17.38 1.55
N ASP A 47 -10.77 17.26 0.23
CA ASP A 47 -9.89 18.12 -0.58
C ASP A 47 -10.51 19.51 -0.83
N ASP A 48 -9.76 20.37 -1.53
CA ASP A 48 -10.20 21.72 -1.87
C ASP A 48 -11.40 21.74 -2.85
N ASP A 49 -11.65 20.65 -3.58
CA ASP A 49 -12.82 20.45 -4.45
C ASP A 49 -14.04 19.90 -3.68
N LYS A 50 -13.95 19.77 -2.35
CA LYS A 50 -14.94 19.10 -1.47
C LYS A 50 -15.14 17.62 -1.78
N LYS A 51 -14.18 16.97 -2.44
CA LYS A 51 -14.20 15.51 -2.62
C LYS A 51 -13.77 14.86 -1.32
N VAL A 52 -14.55 13.89 -0.88
CA VAL A 52 -14.25 13.10 0.30
C VAL A 52 -13.40 11.90 -0.11
N ILE A 53 -12.25 11.74 0.54
CA ILE A 53 -11.40 10.56 0.44
C ILE A 53 -11.40 9.86 1.79
N LEU A 54 -11.58 8.53 1.75
CA LEU A 54 -11.53 7.67 2.92
C LEU A 54 -10.27 6.83 2.86
N PHE A 55 -9.59 6.72 4.01
CA PHE A 55 -8.43 5.86 4.19
C PHE A 55 -8.73 4.79 5.24
N TYR A 56 -8.39 3.55 4.92
CA TYR A 56 -8.62 2.39 5.76
C TYR A 56 -7.63 2.33 6.92
N ASP A 57 -6.37 2.61 6.63
CA ASP A 57 -5.29 2.57 7.60
C ASP A 57 -4.24 3.67 7.34
N VAL A 58 -3.34 3.77 8.31
CA VAL A 58 -2.18 4.66 8.30
C VAL A 58 -0.97 3.80 8.62
N ASN A 59 0.13 4.00 7.88
CA ASN A 59 1.40 3.34 8.15
C ASN A 59 1.83 3.61 9.61
N GLU A 60 2.13 2.54 10.34
CA GLU A 60 2.50 2.57 11.77
C GLU A 60 3.75 3.43 12.06
N GLU A 61 4.58 3.67 11.04
CA GLU A 61 5.77 4.55 11.16
C GLU A 61 5.42 6.05 11.25
N ILE A 62 4.16 6.43 11.02
CA ILE A 62 3.71 7.83 11.07
C ILE A 62 3.47 8.25 12.52
N GLU A 63 4.19 9.27 12.98
CA GLU A 63 4.08 9.80 14.35
C GLU A 63 2.77 10.57 14.63
N ILE A 64 2.10 11.03 13.57
CA ILE A 64 0.86 11.81 13.68
C ILE A 64 -0.32 10.85 13.89
N SER A 65 -0.90 10.86 15.09
CA SER A 65 -2.08 10.07 15.41
C SER A 65 -3.36 10.73 14.89
N LEU A 66 -3.94 10.22 13.80
CA LEU A 66 -5.24 10.68 13.29
C LEU A 66 -6.43 10.30 14.18
N TYR A 67 -6.20 9.56 15.27
CA TYR A 67 -7.20 9.34 16.32
C TYR A 67 -7.31 10.53 17.28
N ASP A 68 -6.41 11.50 17.19
CA ASP A 68 -6.48 12.72 17.98
C ASP A 68 -7.46 13.73 17.35
N ASP A 69 -8.56 13.99 18.04
CA ASP A 69 -9.61 14.92 17.62
C ASP A 69 -9.08 16.35 17.43
N ASP A 70 -7.97 16.74 18.08
CA ASP A 70 -7.36 18.06 17.90
C ASP A 70 -6.85 18.30 16.47
N LEU A 71 -6.67 17.22 15.70
CA LEU A 71 -6.27 17.27 14.30
C LEU A 71 -7.43 17.52 13.34
N ILE A 72 -8.68 17.41 13.80
CA ILE A 72 -9.86 17.67 12.97
C ILE A 72 -9.85 19.13 12.50
N GLY A 73 -10.07 19.33 11.20
CA GLY A 73 -10.02 20.62 10.54
C GLY A 73 -8.62 21.07 10.11
N LYS A 74 -7.55 20.35 10.50
CA LYS A 74 -6.19 20.64 9.99
C LYS A 74 -6.00 20.09 8.58
N LYS A 75 -5.15 20.78 7.80
CA LYS A 75 -4.81 20.42 6.43
C LYS A 75 -3.50 19.63 6.42
N PHE A 76 -3.49 18.51 5.71
CA PHE A 76 -2.36 17.59 5.62
C PHE A 76 -1.98 17.33 4.16
N SER A 77 -0.69 17.16 3.92
CA SER A 77 -0.17 16.53 2.71
C SER A 77 -0.08 15.03 2.96
N ILE A 78 -0.84 14.27 2.17
CA ILE A 78 -1.07 12.83 2.34
C ILE A 78 -0.46 12.11 1.14
N THR A 79 0.42 11.16 1.40
CA THR A 79 0.86 10.17 0.41
C THR A 79 0.16 8.85 0.75
N TYR A 80 -0.43 8.22 -0.25
CA TYR A 80 -1.18 6.97 -0.06
C TYR A 80 -1.04 6.04 -1.25
N VAL A 81 -1.34 4.77 -1.00
CA VAL A 81 -1.39 3.73 -2.01
C VAL A 81 -2.75 3.07 -2.00
N GLU A 82 -3.23 2.67 -3.18
CA GLU A 82 -4.41 1.82 -3.31
C GLU A 82 -3.98 0.36 -3.14
N LYS A 83 -4.61 -0.34 -2.19
CA LYS A 83 -4.40 -1.78 -1.93
C LYS A 83 -5.72 -2.51 -2.13
N GLU A 84 -5.65 -3.76 -2.55
CA GLU A 84 -6.80 -4.66 -2.57
C GLU A 84 -6.77 -5.52 -1.30
N ILE A 85 -7.84 -5.46 -0.52
CA ILE A 85 -8.06 -6.30 0.66
C ILE A 85 -9.16 -7.31 0.36
N GLU A 86 -9.09 -8.46 1.01
CA GLU A 86 -10.12 -9.49 0.94
C GLU A 86 -11.29 -9.09 1.83
N VAL A 87 -12.50 -9.33 1.33
CA VAL A 87 -13.74 -9.07 2.08
C VAL A 87 -14.13 -10.37 2.79
N PHE A 88 -14.29 -10.27 4.10
CA PHE A 88 -14.78 -11.35 4.94
C PHE A 88 -16.28 -11.12 5.22
N ASP A 89 -17.04 -12.20 5.32
CA ASP A 89 -18.45 -12.14 5.72
C ASP A 89 -18.62 -12.01 7.24
N GLU A 90 -19.87 -12.01 7.70
CA GLU A 90 -20.22 -11.87 9.12
C GLU A 90 -19.71 -13.02 9.99
N ASP A 91 -19.42 -14.18 9.38
CA ASP A 91 -18.87 -15.37 10.02
C ASP A 91 -17.32 -15.37 9.98
N GLY A 92 -16.72 -14.38 9.32
CA GLY A 92 -15.27 -14.25 9.16
C GLY A 92 -14.69 -15.12 8.05
N GLU A 93 -15.53 -15.63 7.14
CA GLU A 93 -15.11 -16.44 6.00
C GLU A 93 -14.79 -15.55 4.79
N GLU A 94 -13.78 -15.95 4.01
CA GLU A 94 -13.40 -15.24 2.79
C GLU A 94 -14.53 -15.35 1.74
N THR A 95 -15.11 -14.20 1.36
CA THR A 95 -16.16 -14.16 0.32
C THR A 95 -15.61 -14.40 -1.09
N GLY A 96 -14.28 -14.33 -1.26
CA GLY A 96 -13.61 -14.29 -2.55
C GLY A 96 -13.70 -12.92 -3.25
N GLU A 97 -14.39 -11.95 -2.66
CA GLU A 97 -14.44 -10.58 -3.17
C GLU A 97 -13.25 -9.77 -2.67
N LYS A 98 -12.72 -8.90 -3.54
CA LYS A 98 -11.65 -7.96 -3.21
C LYS A 98 -12.17 -6.54 -3.25
N LYS A 99 -11.86 -5.76 -2.21
CA LYS A 99 -12.19 -4.34 -2.12
C LYS A 99 -10.92 -3.50 -2.22
N LYS A 100 -10.98 -2.45 -3.00
CA LYS A 100 -9.92 -1.44 -3.05
C LYS A 100 -10.05 -0.47 -1.89
N VAL A 101 -8.97 -0.28 -1.17
CA VAL A 101 -8.87 0.65 -0.03
C VAL A 101 -7.63 1.51 -0.17
N ASN A 102 -7.71 2.74 0.34
CA ASN A 102 -6.58 3.64 0.39
C ASN A 102 -5.86 3.48 1.73
N SER A 103 -4.54 3.38 1.66
CA SER A 103 -3.66 3.22 2.81
C SER A 103 -2.66 4.36 2.85
N ILE A 104 -2.64 5.15 3.93
CA ILE A 104 -1.73 6.30 4.04
C ILE A 104 -0.32 5.78 4.32
N THR A 105 0.64 6.15 3.46
CA THR A 105 2.05 5.77 3.59
C THR A 105 2.92 6.87 4.17
N ALA A 106 2.53 8.13 3.96
CA ALA A 106 3.17 9.28 4.61
C ALA A 106 2.14 10.38 4.88
N LEU A 107 2.31 11.07 6.01
CA LEU A 107 1.46 12.17 6.43
C LEU A 107 2.32 13.30 6.98
N SER A 108 2.03 14.53 6.57
CA SER A 108 2.67 15.73 7.11
C SER A 108 1.71 16.91 7.09
N TYR A 109 1.92 17.90 7.95
CA TYR A 109 1.14 19.13 7.92
C TYR A 109 1.33 19.86 6.58
N ALA A 110 0.23 20.28 5.97
CA ALA A 110 0.30 21.13 4.79
C ALA A 110 0.91 22.50 5.18
N LYS A 111 1.80 23.02 4.33
CA LYS A 111 2.39 24.35 4.50
C LYS A 111 1.41 25.47 4.17
#